data_AF-A0A7J2TY46-F1
#
_entry.id   AF-A0A7J2TY46-F1
#
_cell.length_a   1.000
_cell.length_b   1.000
_cell.length_c   1.000
_cell.angle_alpha   90.00
_cell.angle_beta   90.00
_cell.angle_gamma   90.00
#
_symmetry.space_group_name_H-M   'P 1'
#
loop_
_entity.id
_entity.type
_entity.pdbx_description
1 polymer ?
#
loop_
_entity_poly.entity_id
_entity_poly.type
_entity_poly.pdbx_seq_one_letter_code
_entity_poly.pdbx_strand_id
1 'polypeptide(L)'
;MKFILKGCDVGWNEYKDFLKYDKLNKTLEVNVVTNCCGINITVNKSGKTYFIYEKQYEELCRCICLQKINIFDVESDSKIVFVTIDNRKKVISPNLEFCGISTYSECKSNEDCIKSGCSNQICQSKYEEQIATTCEFKDCYDANKFKIDCKCIDNKCQWE
;
A
#
# COMPACT_ATOMS: atom_id res chain seq x y z
N MET A 1 -3.96 -12.56 -16.07
CA MET A 1 -3.13 -12.03 -14.96
C MET A 1 -2.39 -13.20 -14.34
N LYS A 2 -1.10 -13.03 -14.02
CA LYS A 2 -0.26 -14.06 -13.39
C LYS A 2 0.32 -13.50 -12.09
N PHE A 3 0.28 -14.28 -11.02
CA PHE A 3 0.94 -13.95 -9.76
C PHE A 3 1.45 -15.21 -9.07
N ILE A 4 2.45 -15.05 -8.20
CA ILE A 4 3.02 -16.12 -7.39
C ILE A 4 3.04 -15.65 -5.94
N LEU A 5 2.53 -16.48 -5.04
CA LEU A 5 2.71 -16.33 -3.60
C LEU A 5 4.04 -16.99 -3.23
N LYS A 6 5.01 -16.21 -2.74
CA LYS A 6 6.31 -16.75 -2.32
C LYS A 6 6.32 -17.29 -0.90
N GLY A 7 5.30 -16.96 -0.11
CA GLY A 7 5.12 -17.46 1.25
C GLY A 7 5.06 -16.34 2.28
N CYS A 8 4.86 -16.79 3.51
CA CYS A 8 4.66 -16.01 4.72
C CYS A 8 5.96 -16.06 5.52
N ASP A 9 6.68 -14.93 5.55
CA ASP A 9 7.98 -14.81 6.20
C ASP A 9 7.83 -14.23 7.61
N VAL A 10 8.36 -14.93 8.61
CA VAL A 10 8.34 -14.54 10.03
C VAL A 10 9.73 -14.05 10.39
N GLY A 11 10.03 -12.80 10.06
CA GLY A 11 11.34 -12.18 10.26
C GLY A 11 11.40 -11.24 11.46
N TRP A 12 12.62 -10.84 11.85
CA TRP A 12 12.90 -9.80 12.85
C TRP A 12 12.76 -8.37 12.30
N ASN A 13 12.34 -8.22 11.03
CA ASN A 13 12.17 -6.93 10.39
C ASN A 13 10.87 -6.26 10.83
N GLU A 14 10.81 -4.94 10.75
CA GLU A 14 9.57 -4.20 10.97
C GLU A 14 8.48 -4.71 10.01
N TYR A 15 7.33 -5.11 10.55
CA TYR A 15 6.15 -5.50 9.80
C TYR A 15 5.54 -4.26 9.12
N LYS A 16 6.14 -3.88 7.99
CA LYS A 16 5.69 -2.78 7.14
C LYS A 16 5.40 -3.32 5.76
N ASP A 17 4.31 -2.82 5.18
CA ASP A 17 4.00 -3.10 3.79
C ASP A 17 5.11 -2.53 2.92
N PHE A 18 5.56 -3.33 1.97
CA PHE A 18 6.65 -2.98 1.07
C PHE A 18 6.20 -3.21 -0.35
N LEU A 19 6.58 -2.30 -1.24
CA LEU A 19 6.25 -2.37 -2.64
C LEU A 19 7.49 -2.05 -3.47
N LYS A 20 7.80 -2.93 -4.41
CA LYS A 20 8.90 -2.76 -5.36
C LYS A 20 8.44 -3.13 -6.76
N TYR A 21 8.52 -2.17 -7.66
CA TYR A 21 8.16 -2.37 -9.06
C TYR A 21 9.40 -2.34 -9.96
N ASP A 22 9.61 -3.42 -10.71
CA ASP A 22 10.60 -3.51 -11.76
C ASP A 22 9.96 -3.09 -13.09
N LYS A 23 10.31 -1.89 -13.57
CA LYS A 23 9.77 -1.33 -14.82
C LYS A 23 10.20 -2.12 -16.06
N LEU A 24 11.40 -2.72 -16.06
CA LEU A 24 11.94 -3.44 -17.21
C LEU A 24 11.22 -4.78 -17.38
N ASN A 25 11.07 -5.50 -16.28
CA ASN A 25 10.42 -6.82 -16.26
C ASN A 25 8.91 -6.75 -16.02
N LYS A 26 8.34 -5.55 -15.85
CA LYS A 26 6.93 -5.30 -15.50
C LYS A 26 6.45 -6.19 -14.35
N THR A 27 7.32 -6.38 -13.36
CA THR A 27 7.12 -7.29 -12.24
C THR A 27 7.00 -6.49 -10.96
N LEU A 28 5.95 -6.76 -10.20
CA LEU A 28 5.63 -6.09 -8.95
C LEU A 28 5.81 -7.08 -7.80
N GLU A 29 6.66 -6.73 -6.84
CA GLU A 29 6.78 -7.42 -5.56
C GLU A 29 6.06 -6.59 -4.50
N VAL A 30 5.07 -7.20 -3.83
CA VAL A 30 4.32 -6.59 -2.73
C VAL A 30 4.41 -7.50 -1.52
N ASN A 31 4.71 -6.89 -0.37
CA ASN A 31 4.60 -7.53 0.93
C ASN A 31 3.44 -6.91 1.69
N VAL A 32 2.56 -7.75 2.20
CA VAL A 32 1.45 -7.35 3.07
C VAL A 32 1.54 -8.10 4.39
N VAL A 33 1.25 -7.40 5.48
CA VAL A 33 1.20 -8.02 6.82
C VAL A 33 -0.15 -8.72 6.99
N THR A 34 -0.13 -10.03 7.24
CA THR A 34 -1.34 -10.87 7.35
C THR A 34 -1.22 -11.84 8.52
N ASN A 35 -2.31 -12.53 8.86
CA ASN A 35 -2.23 -13.68 9.75
C ASN A 35 -1.41 -14.82 9.10
N CYS A 36 -0.68 -15.60 9.89
CA CYS A 36 0.04 -16.77 9.39
C CYS A 36 -0.90 -17.96 9.09
N CYS A 37 -2.02 -18.06 9.80
CA CYS A 37 -2.92 -19.21 9.74
C CYS A 37 -4.34 -18.79 9.35
N GLY A 38 -5.05 -19.69 8.68
CA GLY A 38 -6.46 -19.55 8.38
C GLY A 38 -6.82 -18.39 7.45
N ILE A 39 -5.83 -17.81 6.76
CA ILE A 39 -6.04 -16.82 5.69
C ILE A 39 -5.44 -17.27 4.37
N ASN A 40 -6.14 -16.97 3.29
CA ASN A 40 -5.66 -17.17 1.93
C ASN A 40 -5.63 -15.83 1.20
N ILE A 41 -4.63 -15.65 0.35
CA ILE A 41 -4.40 -14.42 -0.38
C ILE A 41 -4.75 -14.63 -1.84
N THR A 42 -5.65 -13.79 -2.33
CA THR A 42 -6.09 -13.82 -3.73
C THR A 42 -5.85 -12.47 -4.36
N VAL A 43 -5.38 -12.46 -5.61
CA VAL A 43 -5.18 -11.24 -6.37
C VAL A 43 -6.22 -11.19 -7.47
N ASN A 44 -6.92 -10.07 -7.61
CA ASN A 44 -7.84 -9.78 -8.72
C ASN A 44 -7.43 -8.48 -9.42
N LYS A 45 -7.75 -8.35 -10.71
CA LYS A 45 -7.56 -7.12 -11.47
C LYS A 45 -8.91 -6.59 -11.94
N SER A 46 -9.16 -5.30 -11.76
CA SER A 46 -10.28 -4.57 -12.36
C SER A 46 -9.77 -3.27 -12.96
N GLY A 47 -9.83 -3.14 -14.29
CA GLY A 47 -9.18 -2.04 -15.01
C GLY A 47 -7.67 -1.99 -14.72
N LYS A 48 -7.19 -0.85 -14.22
CA LYS A 48 -5.79 -0.63 -13.80
C LYS A 48 -5.55 -0.92 -12.31
N THR A 49 -6.55 -1.39 -11.59
CA THR A 49 -6.44 -1.64 -10.15
C THR A 49 -6.26 -3.12 -9.87
N TYR A 50 -5.22 -3.46 -9.12
CA TYR A 50 -4.97 -4.79 -8.56
C TYR A 50 -5.41 -4.79 -7.10
N PHE A 51 -6.30 -5.73 -6.78
CA PHE A 51 -6.81 -5.95 -5.45
C PHE A 51 -6.20 -7.23 -4.88
N ILE A 52 -5.49 -7.10 -3.76
CA ILE A 52 -4.95 -8.21 -2.97
C ILE A 52 -5.92 -8.43 -1.82
N TYR A 53 -6.63 -9.54 -1.80
CA TYR A 53 -7.62 -9.87 -0.78
C TYR A 53 -7.06 -10.87 0.21
N GLU A 54 -7.21 -10.56 1.50
CA GLU A 54 -7.09 -11.49 2.60
C GLU A 54 -8.46 -12.13 2.87
N LYS A 55 -8.58 -13.45 2.70
CA LYS A 55 -9.81 -14.20 2.93
C LYS A 55 -9.60 -15.23 4.03
N GLN A 56 -10.41 -15.17 5.07
CA GLN A 56 -10.38 -16.19 6.11
C GLN A 56 -11.03 -17.49 5.62
N TYR A 57 -10.38 -18.62 5.87
CA TYR A 57 -10.88 -19.96 5.54
C TYR A 57 -10.84 -20.94 6.72
N GLU A 58 -10.02 -20.68 7.74
CA GLU A 58 -9.91 -21.47 8.98
C GLU A 58 -9.76 -20.54 10.20
N GLU A 59 -9.46 -21.10 11.36
CA GLU A 59 -9.17 -20.36 12.58
C GLU A 59 -7.90 -19.52 12.45
N LEU A 60 -7.99 -18.27 12.92
CA LEU A 60 -6.85 -17.37 12.99
C LEU A 60 -5.97 -17.74 14.18
N CYS A 61 -4.65 -17.73 13.97
CA CYS A 61 -3.69 -17.93 15.04
C CYS A 61 -3.12 -16.59 15.52
N ARG A 62 -2.46 -16.56 16.69
CA ARG A 62 -1.77 -15.34 17.21
C ARG A 62 -0.39 -15.15 16.56
N CYS A 63 -0.31 -15.28 15.25
CA CYS A 63 0.90 -15.12 14.45
C CYS A 63 0.63 -14.17 13.29
N ILE A 64 1.53 -13.20 13.10
CA ILE A 64 1.56 -12.32 11.94
C ILE A 64 2.78 -12.63 11.09
N CYS A 65 2.67 -12.46 9.79
CA CYS A 65 3.79 -12.61 8.86
C CYS A 65 3.72 -11.61 7.71
N LEU A 66 4.84 -11.51 7.00
CA LEU A 66 4.91 -10.78 5.74
C LEU A 66 4.64 -11.76 4.59
N GLN A 67 3.45 -11.68 4.03
CA GLN A 67 3.12 -12.42 2.82
C GLN A 67 3.75 -11.72 1.61
N LYS A 68 4.64 -12.44 0.93
CA LYS A 68 5.31 -11.96 -0.30
C LYS A 68 4.54 -12.38 -1.55
N ILE A 69 4.24 -11.43 -2.41
CA ILE A 69 3.41 -11.60 -3.60
C ILE A 69 4.14 -11.00 -4.80
N ASN A 70 4.37 -11.82 -5.83
CA ASN A 70 4.89 -11.36 -7.11
C ASN A 70 3.77 -11.33 -8.13
N ILE A 71 3.47 -10.15 -8.68
CA ILE A 71 2.48 -9.95 -9.74
C ILE A 71 3.25 -9.61 -11.02
N PHE A 72 2.92 -10.29 -12.12
CA PHE A 72 3.60 -10.13 -13.41
C PHE A 72 2.71 -9.36 -14.41
N ASP A 73 3.36 -8.81 -15.44
CA ASP A 73 2.71 -8.06 -16.52
C ASP A 73 1.89 -6.86 -15.99
N VAL A 74 2.45 -6.12 -15.03
CA VAL A 74 1.79 -4.97 -14.39
C VAL A 74 2.18 -3.68 -15.10
N GLU A 75 1.20 -2.85 -15.45
CA GLU A 75 1.40 -1.52 -16.05
C GLU A 75 1.88 -0.51 -15.00
N SER A 76 2.75 0.42 -15.38
CA SER A 76 3.37 1.36 -14.44
C SER A 76 2.40 2.33 -13.79
N ASP A 77 1.26 2.62 -14.41
CA ASP A 77 0.20 3.47 -13.86
C ASP A 77 -0.89 2.66 -13.13
N SER A 78 -0.61 1.42 -12.76
CA SER A 78 -1.53 0.57 -12.00
C SER A 78 -1.65 1.00 -10.54
N LYS A 79 -2.83 0.81 -9.96
CA LYS A 79 -3.13 1.01 -8.54
C LYS A 79 -3.13 -0.31 -7.80
N ILE A 80 -2.57 -0.36 -6.59
CA ILE A 80 -2.49 -1.55 -5.73
C ILE A 80 -3.26 -1.29 -4.43
N VAL A 81 -4.27 -2.13 -4.18
CA VAL A 81 -5.11 -2.06 -2.99
C VAL A 81 -5.07 -3.39 -2.26
N PHE A 82 -4.72 -3.36 -0.98
CA PHE A 82 -4.88 -4.48 -0.07
C PHE A 82 -6.24 -4.39 0.62
N VAL A 83 -6.98 -5.49 0.64
CA VAL A 83 -8.31 -5.61 1.24
C VAL A 83 -8.23 -6.67 2.33
N THR A 84 -8.42 -6.25 3.57
CA THR A 84 -8.34 -7.15 4.74
C THR A 84 -9.59 -8.01 4.88
N ILE A 85 -9.56 -8.97 5.81
CA ILE A 85 -10.72 -9.81 6.16
C ILE A 85 -12.00 -9.01 6.52
N ASP A 86 -11.85 -7.80 7.07
CA ASP A 86 -12.97 -6.93 7.46
C ASP A 86 -13.50 -6.08 6.30
N ASN A 87 -13.07 -6.36 5.05
CA ASN A 87 -13.32 -5.54 3.85
C ASN A 87 -12.75 -4.11 3.93
N ARG A 88 -11.84 -3.86 4.86
CA ARG A 88 -11.11 -2.60 4.97
C ARG A 88 -10.12 -2.45 3.83
N LYS A 89 -10.03 -1.24 3.26
CA LYS A 89 -9.23 -0.96 2.06
C LYS A 89 -8.00 -0.15 2.42
N LYS A 90 -6.84 -0.73 2.14
CA LYS A 90 -5.54 -0.07 2.26
C LYS A 90 -4.95 0.12 0.87
N VAL A 91 -4.81 1.38 0.45
CA VAL A 91 -4.09 1.72 -0.78
C VAL A 91 -2.60 1.59 -0.48
N ILE A 92 -1.97 0.58 -1.07
CA ILE A 92 -0.52 0.35 -0.94
C ILE A 92 0.23 1.27 -1.91
N SER A 93 -0.31 1.45 -3.11
CA SER A 93 0.20 2.41 -4.07
C SER A 93 -0.95 2.88 -4.97
N PRO A 94 -1.25 4.19 -5.05
CA PRO A 94 -2.22 4.74 -6.00
C PRO A 94 -1.75 4.66 -7.46
N ASN A 95 -0.43 4.62 -7.68
CA ASN A 95 0.25 4.53 -8.97
C ASN A 95 1.69 4.04 -8.74
N LEU A 96 2.17 3.04 -9.49
CA LEU A 96 3.50 2.44 -9.24
C LEU A 96 4.68 3.38 -9.56
N GLU A 97 4.44 4.48 -10.29
CA GLU A 97 5.44 5.52 -10.51
C GLU A 97 5.44 6.62 -9.44
N PHE A 98 4.38 6.68 -8.62
CA PHE A 98 4.29 7.60 -7.50
C PHE A 98 4.97 7.01 -6.26
N CYS A 99 5.83 7.80 -5.61
CA CYS A 99 6.69 7.34 -4.52
C CYS A 99 6.41 8.05 -3.19
N GLY A 100 5.24 8.70 -3.06
CA GLY A 100 4.80 9.27 -1.80
C GLY A 100 4.43 8.21 -0.75
N ILE A 101 4.52 8.58 0.52
CA ILE A 101 4.30 7.69 1.67
C ILE A 101 3.01 8.10 2.36
N SER A 102 2.18 7.13 2.73
CA SER A 102 1.03 7.33 3.60
C SER A 102 1.37 6.88 5.02
N THR A 103 1.07 7.70 6.02
CA THR A 103 1.27 7.31 7.43
C THR A 103 0.18 6.38 7.92
N TYR A 104 -0.97 6.33 7.23
CA TYR A 104 -2.15 5.59 7.68
C TYR A 104 -2.59 6.03 9.07
N SER A 105 -2.49 7.34 9.32
CA SER A 105 -3.00 8.01 10.50
C SER A 105 -4.52 8.05 10.55
N GLU A 106 -5.11 8.15 11.73
CA GLU A 106 -6.56 8.30 11.84
C GLU A 106 -7.07 9.63 11.29
N CYS A 107 -8.23 9.56 10.61
CA CYS A 107 -8.96 10.70 10.07
C CYS A 107 -10.47 10.43 10.10
N LYS A 108 -11.26 11.49 10.07
CA LYS A 108 -12.73 11.43 9.93
C LYS A 108 -13.18 11.96 8.58
N SER A 109 -12.45 12.92 8.02
CA SER A 109 -12.74 13.49 6.70
C SER A 109 -11.47 13.82 5.93
N ASN A 110 -11.59 14.14 4.64
CA ASN A 110 -10.44 14.47 3.79
C ASN A 110 -9.67 15.68 4.31
N GLU A 111 -10.35 16.63 4.97
CA GLU A 111 -9.77 17.84 5.56
C GLU A 111 -8.94 17.55 6.82
N ASP A 112 -8.97 16.32 7.33
CA ASP A 112 -8.04 15.87 8.37
C ASP A 112 -6.70 15.42 7.78
N CYS A 113 -6.64 15.13 6.48
CA CYS A 113 -5.45 14.61 5.81
C CYS A 113 -4.71 15.74 5.06
N ILE A 114 -3.44 15.90 5.38
CA ILE A 114 -2.57 16.94 4.84
C ILE A 114 -1.36 16.34 4.13
N LYS A 115 -0.91 17.05 3.10
CA LYS A 115 0.39 16.79 2.45
C LYS A 115 1.47 17.44 3.30
N SER A 116 2.48 16.67 3.65
CA SER A 116 3.61 17.10 4.48
C SER A 116 4.92 16.49 3.97
N GLY A 117 6.00 16.66 4.72
CA GLY A 117 7.36 16.44 4.24
C GLY A 117 7.83 17.61 3.36
N CYS A 118 9.14 17.76 3.21
CA CYS A 118 9.71 18.93 2.54
C CYS A 118 9.30 19.06 1.05
N SER A 119 9.03 17.93 0.40
CA SER A 119 8.63 17.84 -1.01
C SER A 119 7.15 17.44 -1.17
N ASN A 120 6.33 17.64 -0.13
CA ASN A 120 4.91 17.21 -0.07
C ASN A 120 4.70 15.71 -0.32
N GLN A 121 5.70 14.89 0.04
CA GLN A 121 5.72 13.46 -0.26
C GLN A 121 4.98 12.59 0.76
N ILE A 122 4.56 13.15 1.89
CA ILE A 122 3.90 12.40 2.97
C ILE A 122 2.43 12.77 3.01
N CYS A 123 1.55 11.78 3.01
CA CYS A 123 0.14 11.95 3.35
C CYS A 123 -0.08 11.52 4.80
N GLN A 124 -0.41 12.47 5.66
CA GLN A 124 -0.58 12.26 7.09
C GLN A 124 -1.76 13.04 7.64
N SER A 125 -2.18 12.72 8.86
CA SER A 125 -3.21 13.48 9.56
C SER A 125 -2.64 14.77 10.13
N LYS A 126 -3.46 15.82 10.17
CA LYS A 126 -3.12 17.07 10.87
C LYS A 126 -2.99 16.90 12.40
N TYR A 127 -3.48 15.79 12.94
CA TYR A 127 -3.37 15.46 14.36
C TYR A 127 -2.08 14.69 14.71
N GLU A 128 -1.30 14.26 13.70
CA GLU A 128 0.01 13.64 13.91
C GLU A 128 1.11 14.69 14.06
N GLU A 129 2.18 14.32 14.77
CA GLU A 129 3.41 15.09 14.72
C GLU A 129 3.95 15.16 13.30
N GLN A 130 4.55 16.30 12.96
CA GLN A 130 5.09 16.50 11.62
C GLN A 130 6.32 15.62 11.40
N ILE A 131 6.26 14.76 10.38
CA ILE A 131 7.40 13.92 10.02
C ILE A 131 8.39 14.76 9.21
N ALA A 132 9.56 15.00 9.78
CA ALA A 132 10.65 15.67 9.09
C ALA A 132 11.29 14.72 8.05
N THR A 133 11.38 15.17 6.80
CA THR A 133 12.07 14.47 5.72
C THR A 133 13.16 15.33 5.12
N THR A 134 14.10 14.68 4.43
CA THR A 134 15.05 15.38 3.57
C THR A 134 14.33 16.09 2.42
N CYS A 135 14.85 17.24 2.00
CA CYS A 135 14.34 18.04 0.89
C CYS A 135 14.82 17.53 -0.46
N GLU A 136 14.61 16.24 -0.73
CA GLU A 136 14.94 15.64 -2.02
C GLU A 136 13.83 15.94 -3.03
N PHE A 137 14.21 16.54 -4.16
CA PHE A 137 13.31 16.71 -5.30
C PHE A 137 13.36 15.47 -6.19
N LYS A 138 12.24 14.75 -6.26
CA LYS A 138 12.04 13.62 -7.17
C LYS A 138 10.73 13.80 -7.92
N ASP A 139 10.73 13.54 -9.22
CA ASP A 139 9.53 13.64 -10.05
C ASP A 139 8.38 12.76 -9.56
N CYS A 140 8.68 11.65 -8.89
CA CYS A 140 7.69 10.74 -8.34
C CYS A 140 6.96 11.28 -7.09
N TYR A 141 7.37 12.43 -6.53
CA TYR A 141 6.65 13.12 -5.46
C TYR A 141 5.57 14.08 -5.98
N ASP A 142 5.55 14.41 -7.28
CA ASP A 142 4.55 15.31 -7.85
C ASP A 142 3.19 14.61 -7.97
N ALA A 143 2.36 14.74 -6.92
CA ALA A 143 1.03 14.15 -6.89
C ALA A 143 0.11 14.69 -8.01
N ASN A 144 0.33 15.94 -8.47
CA ASN A 144 -0.50 16.54 -9.53
C ASN A 144 -0.26 15.87 -10.88
N LYS A 145 0.99 15.52 -11.18
CA LYS A 145 1.37 14.77 -12.39
C LYS A 145 0.60 13.45 -12.52
N PHE A 146 0.34 12.78 -11.40
CA PHE A 146 -0.37 11.50 -11.35
C PHE A 146 -1.86 11.64 -11.02
N LYS A 147 -2.37 12.85 -10.79
CA LYS A 147 -3.76 13.15 -10.36
C LYS A 147 -4.14 12.45 -9.04
N ILE A 148 -3.18 12.38 -8.12
CA ILE A 148 -3.32 11.75 -6.80
C ILE A 148 -3.54 12.84 -5.75
N ASP A 149 -4.34 12.54 -4.73
CA ASP A 149 -4.51 13.41 -3.59
C ASP A 149 -4.38 12.68 -2.25
N CYS A 150 -4.16 13.42 -1.18
CA CYS A 150 -4.12 12.86 0.18
C CYS A 150 -5.54 12.89 0.75
N LYS A 151 -6.13 11.71 0.98
CA LYS A 151 -7.55 11.56 1.34
C LYS A 151 -7.74 10.66 2.55
N CYS A 152 -8.91 10.80 3.17
CA CYS A 152 -9.34 9.92 4.24
C CYS A 152 -10.07 8.71 3.65
N ILE A 153 -9.40 7.56 3.65
CA ILE A 153 -9.93 6.30 3.13
C ILE A 153 -9.99 5.33 4.28
N ASP A 154 -11.19 4.81 4.57
CA ASP A 154 -11.40 3.83 5.62
C ASP A 154 -10.89 4.33 7.00
N ASN A 155 -11.15 5.61 7.29
CA ASN A 155 -10.69 6.35 8.48
C ASN A 155 -9.16 6.47 8.60
N LYS A 156 -8.43 6.31 7.50
CA LYS A 156 -6.97 6.41 7.45
C LYS A 156 -6.51 7.38 6.36
N CYS A 157 -5.54 8.25 6.64
CA CYS A 157 -4.97 9.13 5.63
C CYS A 157 -4.07 8.35 4.68
N GLN A 158 -4.42 8.39 3.39
CA GLN A 158 -3.84 7.58 2.34
C GLN A 158 -3.77 8.37 1.03
N TRP A 159 -2.76 8.09 0.20
CA TRP A 159 -2.69 8.63 -1.16
C TRP A 159 -3.66 7.88 -2.09
N GLU A 160 -4.52 8.61 -2.82
CA GLU A 160 -5.49 8.06 -3.79
C GLU A 160 -5.79 8.96 -4.99
#